data_AF-A0A538LRD6-F1
#
_entry.id   AF-A0A538LRD6-F1
#
_cell.length_a   1.000
_cell.length_b   1.000
_cell.length_c   1.000
_cell.angle_alpha   90.00
_cell.angle_beta   90.00
_cell.angle_gamma   90.00
#
_symmetry.space_group_name_H-M   'P 1'
#
loop_
_entity.id
_entity.type
_entity.pdbx_description
1 polymer ?
#
loop_
_entity_poly.entity_id
_entity_poly.type
_entity_poly.pdbx_seq_one_letter_code
_entity_poly.pdbx_strand_id
1 'polypeptide(L)'
;MRFIDSDGHVLEHPDGMLRYAPRGYEDRIWHIETDAKGREWAIMDDLRMPANGLALAGTAGMSEDDRARAQRGELRYTEVRPAAYNAKARLEDMSADGIDQSVVYPTMLLGIQSHRDVDFAGAQCRAYNDWVSDHVGEGDGRLFAAAVLPQQDVDRAAAEIRRVAGLPGMVAVFIRPNPTAEWRQFNDPVYDPIWRAASDTGLPIGLHPFLAADLPGACIGMRFNRLGTSAAPLPEEGGADVNIDNIYFTQALSNPFDMMSSMAFLLAGGVCERFPDLKLIFLEANGGWLVPWLERLDHHAEIFSWDVPWLKERPSAYFRRQCWISFDADESTLAFTANSPLCGADRIIWASDYPHPDAKYPGVTAELAEAIEGLTKQQQTLIAGENAVVLEDGDPYVVANACSGCGATYFERRNACARCFGASFERRRMASTGTVRSYTIVYRAAPEVHVPFVSAIVELDGGGVLKANIRDVEPVPEAIRLGMPVVLTTFVAGTDDDGTEAVAFGYSPARTAREAGPEGVASGARAPVAQEQGNDG
;
A
#
# COMPACT_ATOMS: atom_id res chain seq x y z
N MET A 1 13.46 12.82 11.13
CA MET A 1 13.08 11.50 10.59
C MET A 1 11.59 11.57 10.35
N ARG A 2 11.12 11.10 9.20
CA ARG A 2 9.68 11.04 8.89
C ARG A 2 9.19 9.65 9.27
N PHE A 3 8.07 9.55 9.98
CA PHE A 3 7.45 8.29 10.35
C PHE A 3 6.27 7.99 9.44
N ILE A 4 6.37 6.93 8.66
CA ILE A 4 5.32 6.46 7.76
C ILE A 4 4.87 5.09 8.24
N ASP A 5 3.69 5.08 8.84
CA ASP A 5 3.01 3.88 9.29
C ASP A 5 2.47 3.11 8.08
N SER A 6 2.93 1.88 7.92
CA SER A 6 2.58 1.06 6.75
C SER A 6 1.43 0.10 6.99
N ASP A 7 0.92 0.06 8.22
CA ASP A 7 -0.10 -0.87 8.67
C ASP A 7 -0.89 -0.23 9.81
N GLY A 8 -1.75 0.71 9.43
CA GLY A 8 -2.82 1.20 10.28
C GLY A 8 -4.14 0.54 9.88
N HIS A 9 -5.12 0.60 10.75
CA HIS A 9 -6.46 0.11 10.49
C HIS A 9 -7.50 1.22 10.54
N VAL A 10 -8.58 0.99 9.79
CA VAL A 10 -9.84 1.70 9.89
C VAL A 10 -10.94 0.70 10.22
N LEU A 11 -11.59 0.90 11.36
CA LEU A 11 -12.84 0.24 11.67
C LEU A 11 -13.86 0.65 10.61
N GLU A 12 -14.58 -0.31 10.05
CA GLU A 12 -15.58 -0.06 9.02
C GLU A 12 -16.59 0.99 9.51
N HIS A 13 -16.75 2.09 8.74
CA HIS A 13 -17.62 3.19 9.16
C HIS A 13 -19.05 2.71 9.43
N PRO A 14 -19.73 3.19 10.49
CA PRO A 14 -21.04 2.71 10.87
C PRO A 14 -22.10 2.72 9.75
N ASP A 15 -22.05 3.69 8.85
CA ASP A 15 -23.00 3.82 7.74
C ASP A 15 -22.35 4.31 6.42
N GLY A 16 -21.01 4.47 6.41
CA GLY A 16 -20.31 5.25 5.38
C GLY A 16 -20.39 4.60 4.01
N MET A 17 -20.34 3.26 3.98
CA MET A 17 -20.38 2.46 2.76
C MET A 17 -21.77 2.40 2.11
N LEU A 18 -22.86 2.71 2.83
CA LEU A 18 -24.22 2.62 2.29
C LEU A 18 -24.43 3.51 1.06
N ARG A 19 -23.73 4.65 0.99
CA ARG A 19 -23.81 5.57 -0.16
C ARG A 19 -23.19 5.00 -1.44
N TYR A 20 -22.31 4.01 -1.30
CA TYR A 20 -21.57 3.35 -2.37
C TYR A 20 -22.13 1.96 -2.67
N ALA A 21 -23.21 1.57 -2.00
CA ALA A 21 -23.83 0.27 -2.20
C ALA A 21 -24.29 0.10 -3.65
N PRO A 22 -23.85 -0.96 -4.34
CA PRO A 22 -24.39 -1.30 -5.65
C PRO A 22 -25.90 -1.57 -5.56
N ARG A 23 -26.62 -1.26 -6.64
CA ARG A 23 -28.07 -1.45 -6.71
C ARG A 23 -28.46 -2.90 -6.36
N GLY A 24 -29.37 -3.08 -5.41
CA GLY A 24 -29.83 -4.38 -4.91
C GLY A 24 -29.04 -4.94 -3.73
N TYR A 25 -28.02 -4.21 -3.24
CA TYR A 25 -27.21 -4.58 -2.08
C TYR A 25 -27.35 -3.59 -0.92
N GLU A 26 -28.18 -2.55 -1.04
CA GLU A 26 -28.28 -1.43 -0.09
C GLU A 26 -28.50 -1.88 1.36
N ASP A 27 -29.35 -2.90 1.57
CA ASP A 27 -29.66 -3.44 2.90
C ASP A 27 -28.67 -4.52 3.38
N ARG A 28 -27.72 -4.94 2.51
CA ARG A 28 -26.77 -6.04 2.77
C ARG A 28 -25.34 -5.54 3.02
N ILE A 29 -24.98 -4.36 2.51
CA ILE A 29 -23.64 -3.76 2.71
C ILE A 29 -23.43 -3.48 4.20
N TRP A 30 -22.19 -3.60 4.66
CA TRP A 30 -21.78 -3.26 6.02
C TRP A 30 -22.44 -1.97 6.52
N HIS A 31 -23.18 -2.09 7.62
CA HIS A 31 -23.62 -0.95 8.42
C HIS A 31 -23.96 -1.37 9.86
N ILE A 32 -24.12 -0.38 10.73
CA ILE A 32 -24.51 -0.54 12.12
C ILE A 32 -25.93 -0.05 12.32
N GLU A 33 -26.78 -0.90 12.88
CA GLU A 33 -28.11 -0.55 13.35
C GLU A 33 -28.15 -0.46 14.87
N THR A 34 -28.87 0.51 15.43
CA THR A 34 -29.15 0.59 16.87
C THR A 34 -30.59 0.13 17.15
N ASP A 35 -30.77 -0.86 18.02
CA ASP A 35 -32.10 -1.30 18.43
C ASP A 35 -32.76 -0.36 19.45
N ALA A 36 -34.06 -0.57 19.73
CA ALA A 36 -34.83 0.25 20.67
C ALA A 36 -34.31 0.22 22.13
N LYS A 37 -33.40 -0.71 22.46
CA LYS A 37 -32.74 -0.81 23.77
C LYS A 37 -31.35 -0.17 23.76
N GLY A 38 -30.92 0.43 22.65
CA GLY A 38 -29.62 1.06 22.49
C GLY A 38 -28.48 0.09 22.19
N ARG A 39 -28.76 -1.17 21.84
CA ARG A 39 -27.71 -2.12 21.44
C ARG A 39 -27.41 -1.98 19.96
N GLU A 40 -26.14 -2.09 19.59
CA GLU A 40 -25.70 -1.97 18.20
C GLU A 40 -25.51 -3.33 17.55
N TRP A 41 -25.84 -3.39 16.26
CA TRP A 41 -25.84 -4.58 15.45
C TRP A 41 -25.14 -4.29 14.13
N ALA A 42 -24.11 -5.06 13.81
CA ALA A 42 -23.46 -5.00 12.52
C ALA A 42 -24.25 -5.89 11.53
N ILE A 43 -24.61 -5.29 10.41
CA ILE A 43 -25.31 -5.93 9.30
C ILE A 43 -24.32 -6.14 8.18
N MET A 44 -24.19 -7.37 7.70
CA MET A 44 -23.39 -7.70 6.52
C MET A 44 -23.92 -8.98 5.88
N ASP A 45 -24.33 -8.92 4.62
CA ASP A 45 -24.92 -10.03 3.88
C ASP A 45 -26.08 -10.76 4.60
N ASP A 46 -27.10 -10.01 5.00
CA ASP A 46 -28.24 -10.49 5.80
C ASP A 46 -27.86 -11.06 7.19
N LEU A 47 -26.56 -11.13 7.53
CA LEU A 47 -26.10 -11.48 8.87
C LEU A 47 -26.26 -10.26 9.77
N ARG A 48 -26.79 -10.52 10.96
CA ARG A 48 -26.99 -9.51 12.00
C ARG A 48 -26.25 -9.95 13.26
N MET A 49 -25.09 -9.35 13.52
CA MET A 49 -24.21 -9.72 14.62
C MET A 49 -24.10 -8.59 15.66
N PRO A 50 -23.91 -8.89 16.96
CA PRO A 50 -23.73 -7.84 17.97
C PRO A 50 -22.48 -6.99 17.67
N ALA A 51 -22.65 -5.69 17.39
CA ALA A 51 -21.53 -4.80 17.05
C ALA A 51 -20.70 -4.42 18.29
N ASN A 52 -21.31 -4.44 19.47
CA ASN A 52 -20.63 -4.09 20.71
C ASN A 52 -19.37 -4.93 20.98
N GLY A 53 -19.37 -6.22 20.61
CA GLY A 53 -18.18 -7.06 20.74
C GLY A 53 -17.04 -6.66 19.79
N LEU A 54 -17.41 -6.08 18.64
CA LEU A 54 -16.45 -5.59 17.64
C LEU A 54 -15.78 -4.29 18.08
N ALA A 55 -16.36 -3.57 19.05
CA ALA A 55 -15.75 -2.37 19.63
C ALA A 55 -14.36 -2.64 20.22
N LEU A 56 -14.07 -3.88 20.65
CA LEU A 56 -12.76 -4.27 21.19
C LEU A 56 -11.62 -3.97 20.21
N ALA A 57 -11.87 -4.11 18.91
CA ALA A 57 -10.89 -3.84 17.86
C ALA A 57 -10.49 -2.36 17.76
N GLY A 58 -11.26 -1.42 18.34
CA GLY A 58 -10.99 0.02 18.29
C GLY A 58 -10.53 0.62 19.60
N THR A 59 -9.94 -0.17 20.51
CA THR A 59 -9.71 0.26 21.90
C THR A 59 -8.31 0.81 22.21
N ALA A 60 -7.42 0.95 21.22
CA ALA A 60 -6.15 1.66 21.41
C ALA A 60 -6.38 3.05 22.01
N GLY A 61 -5.61 3.41 23.03
CA GLY A 61 -5.73 4.70 23.72
C GLY A 61 -6.98 4.90 24.56
N MET A 62 -7.78 3.87 24.80
CA MET A 62 -8.91 3.90 25.75
C MET A 62 -8.48 3.46 27.15
N SER A 63 -9.30 3.75 28.16
CA SER A 63 -9.05 3.35 29.54
C SER A 63 -9.13 1.82 29.73
N GLU A 64 -8.48 1.29 30.77
CA GLU A 64 -8.61 -0.14 31.14
C GLU A 64 -10.07 -0.54 31.39
N ASP A 65 -10.86 0.36 31.99
CA ASP A 65 -12.29 0.15 32.24
C ASP A 65 -13.09 0.03 30.93
N ASP A 66 -12.81 0.89 29.94
CA ASP A 66 -13.47 0.83 28.63
C ASP A 66 -13.07 -0.41 27.84
N ARG A 67 -11.79 -0.81 27.90
CA ARG A 67 -11.32 -2.08 27.31
C ARG A 67 -12.03 -3.27 27.94
N ALA A 68 -12.17 -3.29 29.27
CA ALA A 68 -12.89 -4.34 29.97
C ALA A 68 -14.38 -4.37 29.61
N ARG A 69 -15.01 -3.20 29.42
CA ARG A 69 -16.40 -3.10 28.92
C ARG A 69 -16.53 -3.63 27.49
N ALA A 70 -15.61 -3.28 26.59
CA ALA A 70 -15.59 -3.78 25.22
C ALA A 70 -15.43 -5.32 25.18
N GLN A 71 -14.54 -5.88 26.00
CA GLN A 71 -14.36 -7.34 26.11
C GLN A 71 -15.63 -8.08 26.57
N ARG A 72 -16.49 -7.42 27.37
CA ARG A 72 -17.79 -7.95 27.80
C ARG A 72 -18.94 -7.65 26.83
N GLY A 73 -18.69 -6.95 25.73
CA GLY A 73 -19.73 -6.51 24.78
C GLY A 73 -20.63 -5.39 25.33
N GLU A 74 -20.15 -4.63 26.31
CA GLU A 74 -20.89 -3.54 26.98
C GLU A 74 -20.58 -2.15 26.41
N LEU A 75 -19.57 -2.04 25.55
CA LEU A 75 -19.23 -0.82 24.83
C LEU A 75 -19.86 -0.86 23.45
N ARG A 76 -20.53 0.21 23.02
CA ARG A 76 -21.06 0.30 21.65
C ARG A 76 -19.93 0.45 20.64
N TYR A 77 -20.14 -0.02 19.42
CA TYR A 77 -19.18 0.13 18.33
C TYR A 77 -18.91 1.61 18.06
N THR A 78 -19.93 2.46 18.10
CA THR A 78 -19.76 3.91 17.90
C THR A 78 -19.18 4.65 19.11
N GLU A 79 -18.95 3.99 20.25
CA GLU A 79 -18.37 4.60 21.46
C GLU A 79 -16.84 4.48 21.53
N VAL A 80 -16.20 3.77 20.60
CA VAL A 80 -14.74 3.79 20.46
C VAL A 80 -14.25 5.19 20.07
N ARG A 81 -12.94 5.43 20.16
CA ARG A 81 -12.35 6.72 19.74
C ARG A 81 -12.75 7.01 18.29
N PRO A 82 -13.23 8.23 17.95
CA PRO A 82 -13.62 8.56 16.58
C PRO A 82 -12.52 8.33 15.54
N ALA A 83 -11.25 8.51 15.93
CA ALA A 83 -10.07 8.25 15.09
C ALA A 83 -9.95 6.80 14.58
N ALA A 84 -10.69 5.85 15.18
CA ALA A 84 -10.76 4.48 14.71
C ALA A 84 -11.47 4.32 13.36
N TYR A 85 -12.44 5.20 13.04
CA TYR A 85 -13.25 5.10 11.81
C TYR A 85 -13.47 6.44 11.09
N ASN A 86 -12.92 7.55 11.59
CA ASN A 86 -13.05 8.90 11.01
C ASN A 86 -11.68 9.49 10.63
N ALA A 87 -11.50 9.81 9.36
CA ALA A 87 -10.22 10.30 8.80
C ALA A 87 -9.74 11.60 9.45
N LYS A 88 -10.64 12.57 9.66
CA LYS A 88 -10.28 13.85 10.28
C LYS A 88 -9.85 13.68 11.73
N ALA A 89 -10.59 12.88 12.50
CA ALA A 89 -10.20 12.55 13.88
C ALA A 89 -8.87 11.77 13.91
N ARG A 90 -8.62 10.89 12.93
CA ARG A 90 -7.37 10.14 12.81
C ARG A 90 -6.15 11.06 12.66
N LEU A 91 -6.27 12.21 11.99
CA LEU A 91 -5.18 13.18 11.86
C LEU A 91 -4.72 13.77 13.21
N GLU A 92 -5.65 13.95 14.15
CA GLU A 92 -5.31 14.42 15.50
C GLU A 92 -4.47 13.38 16.24
N ASP A 93 -4.90 12.11 16.20
CA ASP A 93 -4.18 11.01 16.84
C ASP A 93 -2.81 10.76 16.17
N MET A 94 -2.72 10.77 14.83
CA MET A 94 -1.44 10.70 14.11
C MET A 94 -0.49 11.83 14.50
N SER A 95 -1.00 13.06 14.65
CA SER A 95 -0.17 14.21 15.02
C SER A 95 0.29 14.12 16.48
N ALA A 96 -0.54 13.59 17.38
CA ALA A 96 -0.17 13.33 18.76
C ALA A 96 0.92 12.26 18.89
N ASP A 97 0.91 11.26 17.99
CA ASP A 97 1.88 10.17 17.98
C ASP A 97 3.10 10.43 17.07
N GLY A 98 3.16 11.57 16.39
CA GLY A 98 4.28 11.92 15.51
C GLY A 98 4.35 11.11 14.21
N ILE A 99 3.22 10.55 13.74
CA ILE A 99 3.11 9.82 12.47
C ILE A 99 2.83 10.82 11.34
N ASP A 100 3.66 10.86 10.31
CA ASP A 100 3.52 11.79 9.19
C ASP A 100 2.52 11.29 8.14
N GLN A 101 2.56 10.00 7.80
CA GLN A 101 1.66 9.34 6.86
C GLN A 101 1.25 7.96 7.39
N SER A 102 0.05 7.49 7.06
CA SER A 102 -0.42 6.14 7.40
C SER A 102 -1.17 5.50 6.23
N VAL A 103 -0.89 4.23 5.97
CA VAL A 103 -1.66 3.37 5.07
C VAL A 103 -2.67 2.59 5.91
N VAL A 104 -3.97 2.73 5.61
CA VAL A 104 -5.05 2.07 6.35
C VAL A 104 -5.57 0.82 5.63
N TYR A 105 -5.77 -0.24 6.39
CA TYR A 105 -6.43 -1.49 6.04
C TYR A 105 -7.80 -1.58 6.74
N PRO A 106 -8.77 -2.34 6.22
CA PRO A 106 -10.00 -2.62 6.96
C PRO A 106 -9.72 -3.42 8.24
N THR A 107 -10.73 -3.57 9.10
CA THR A 107 -10.65 -4.44 10.28
C THR A 107 -11.50 -5.69 10.07
N MET A 108 -12.82 -5.55 9.92
CA MET A 108 -13.72 -6.70 9.74
C MET A 108 -13.66 -7.25 8.32
N LEU A 109 -13.46 -6.40 7.31
CA LEU A 109 -13.37 -6.79 5.92
C LEU A 109 -12.05 -7.46 5.55
N LEU A 110 -11.08 -7.56 6.48
CA LEU A 110 -9.99 -8.54 6.37
C LEU A 110 -10.55 -9.96 6.15
N GLY A 111 -11.70 -10.27 6.75
CA GLY A 111 -12.39 -11.54 6.62
C GLY A 111 -13.18 -11.74 5.33
N ILE A 112 -13.36 -10.72 4.46
CA ILE A 112 -14.29 -10.82 3.31
C ILE A 112 -13.92 -11.95 2.34
N GLN A 113 -12.65 -12.37 2.33
CA GLN A 113 -12.09 -13.38 1.42
C GLN A 113 -12.51 -14.82 1.76
N SER A 114 -13.14 -15.04 2.92
CA SER A 114 -13.77 -16.32 3.28
C SER A 114 -15.28 -16.35 3.03
N HIS A 115 -15.85 -15.20 2.66
CA HIS A 115 -17.29 -15.05 2.52
C HIS A 115 -17.85 -15.93 1.40
N ARG A 116 -19.00 -16.56 1.64
CA ARG A 116 -19.54 -17.61 0.75
C ARG A 116 -20.26 -17.07 -0.47
N ASP A 117 -21.01 -15.98 -0.31
CA ASP A 117 -21.64 -15.31 -1.44
C ASP A 117 -20.59 -14.42 -2.14
N VAL A 118 -20.02 -14.96 -3.22
CA VAL A 118 -18.96 -14.29 -3.99
C VAL A 118 -19.49 -13.05 -4.72
N ASP A 119 -20.78 -13.00 -5.07
CA ASP A 119 -21.39 -11.83 -5.68
C ASP A 119 -21.53 -10.71 -4.64
N PHE A 120 -21.98 -11.04 -3.43
CA PHE A 120 -21.96 -10.11 -2.31
C PHE A 120 -20.55 -9.64 -1.97
N ALA A 121 -19.57 -10.56 -1.87
CA ALA A 121 -18.20 -10.20 -1.54
C ALA A 121 -17.64 -9.17 -2.54
N GLY A 122 -17.88 -9.39 -3.84
CA GLY A 122 -17.52 -8.41 -4.88
C GLY A 122 -18.22 -7.05 -4.71
N ALA A 123 -19.51 -7.04 -4.40
CA ALA A 123 -20.28 -5.81 -4.15
C ALA A 123 -19.77 -5.05 -2.91
N GLN A 124 -19.49 -5.77 -1.82
CA GLN A 124 -18.94 -5.22 -0.58
C GLN A 124 -17.52 -4.67 -0.77
N CYS A 125 -16.66 -5.39 -1.50
CA CYS A 125 -15.32 -4.89 -1.84
C CYS A 125 -15.41 -3.59 -2.63
N ARG A 126 -16.29 -3.51 -3.62
CA ARG A 126 -16.47 -2.30 -4.44
C ARG A 126 -16.97 -1.11 -3.59
N ALA A 127 -17.99 -1.34 -2.77
CA ALA A 127 -18.53 -0.31 -1.88
C ALA A 127 -17.49 0.19 -0.88
N TYR A 128 -16.70 -0.72 -0.28
CA TYR A 128 -15.61 -0.36 0.62
C TYR A 128 -14.51 0.42 -0.10
N ASN A 129 -14.06 -0.04 -1.28
CA ASN A 129 -12.98 0.60 -2.02
C ASN A 129 -13.35 2.02 -2.47
N ASP A 130 -14.60 2.23 -2.90
CA ASP A 130 -15.08 3.56 -3.28
C ASP A 130 -15.20 4.45 -2.02
N TRP A 131 -15.75 3.93 -0.92
CA TRP A 131 -15.83 4.66 0.35
C TRP A 131 -14.45 5.02 0.92
N VAL A 132 -13.51 4.08 0.97
CA VAL A 132 -12.22 4.27 1.62
C VAL A 132 -11.35 5.26 0.83
N SER A 133 -11.48 5.29 -0.50
CA SER A 133 -10.84 6.30 -1.36
C SER A 133 -11.30 7.72 -1.01
N ASP A 134 -12.62 7.92 -0.84
CA ASP A 134 -13.17 9.21 -0.39
C ASP A 134 -12.78 9.51 1.07
N HIS A 135 -12.80 8.50 1.93
CA HIS A 135 -12.44 8.62 3.34
C HIS A 135 -11.00 9.13 3.52
N VAL A 136 -10.02 8.52 2.85
CA VAL A 136 -8.63 8.97 2.93
C VAL A 136 -8.39 10.30 2.23
N GLY A 137 -9.26 10.67 1.28
CA GLY A 137 -9.31 12.02 0.70
C GLY A 137 -9.54 13.13 1.73
N GLU A 138 -10.19 12.82 2.86
CA GLU A 138 -10.34 13.75 3.99
C GLU A 138 -9.11 13.80 4.93
N GLY A 139 -8.10 12.96 4.68
CA GLY A 139 -6.89 12.81 5.49
C GLY A 139 -5.76 13.78 5.15
N ASP A 140 -6.04 14.93 4.53
CA ASP A 140 -5.06 16.01 4.23
C ASP A 140 -3.76 15.55 3.55
N GLY A 141 -3.85 14.54 2.67
CA GLY A 141 -2.68 13.95 1.99
C GLY A 141 -1.75 13.13 2.90
N ARG A 142 -2.19 12.82 4.12
CA ARG A 142 -1.47 12.01 5.12
C ARG A 142 -2.04 10.61 5.29
N LEU A 143 -3.26 10.35 4.82
CA LEU A 143 -3.88 9.03 4.82
C LEU A 143 -3.93 8.44 3.41
N PHE A 144 -3.71 7.13 3.34
CA PHE A 144 -3.79 6.33 2.13
C PHE A 144 -4.42 4.98 2.47
N ALA A 145 -4.92 4.25 1.48
CA ALA A 145 -5.62 2.99 1.72
C ALA A 145 -5.02 1.82 0.92
N ALA A 146 -5.13 0.64 1.52
CA ALA A 146 -5.00 -0.62 0.83
C ALA A 146 -6.39 -1.15 0.44
N ALA A 147 -6.61 -1.38 -0.84
CA ALA A 147 -7.89 -1.85 -1.34
C ALA A 147 -8.14 -3.33 -0.99
N VAL A 148 -9.40 -3.66 -0.71
CA VAL A 148 -9.85 -5.03 -0.47
C VAL A 148 -10.22 -5.73 -1.77
N LEU A 149 -9.92 -7.04 -1.86
CA LEU A 149 -10.16 -7.85 -3.05
C LEU A 149 -11.08 -9.05 -2.77
N PRO A 150 -12.00 -9.40 -3.70
CA PRO A 150 -12.79 -10.62 -3.62
C PRO A 150 -11.96 -11.84 -4.05
N GLN A 151 -10.97 -12.21 -3.24
CA GLN A 151 -9.95 -13.24 -3.56
C GLN A 151 -10.55 -14.61 -3.94
N GLN A 152 -11.79 -14.91 -3.57
CA GLN A 152 -12.52 -16.13 -3.95
C GLN A 152 -12.71 -16.26 -5.47
N ASP A 153 -12.80 -15.13 -6.18
CA ASP A 153 -12.89 -15.05 -7.63
C ASP A 153 -11.67 -14.29 -8.14
N VAL A 154 -10.66 -15.05 -8.57
CA VAL A 154 -9.36 -14.51 -9.00
C VAL A 154 -9.52 -13.50 -10.15
N ASP A 155 -10.43 -13.76 -11.08
CA ASP A 155 -10.62 -12.86 -12.24
C ASP A 155 -11.27 -11.55 -11.79
N ARG A 156 -12.26 -11.59 -10.88
CA ARG A 156 -12.82 -10.37 -10.28
C ARG A 156 -11.80 -9.63 -9.43
N ALA A 157 -10.99 -10.34 -8.64
CA ALA A 157 -9.91 -9.71 -7.88
C ALA A 157 -8.91 -9.01 -8.79
N ALA A 158 -8.50 -9.65 -9.90
CA ALA A 158 -7.61 -9.04 -10.88
C ALA A 158 -8.24 -7.83 -11.60
N ALA A 159 -9.55 -7.86 -11.88
CA ALA A 159 -10.27 -6.71 -12.43
C ALA A 159 -10.32 -5.55 -11.42
N GLU A 160 -10.57 -5.85 -10.14
CA GLU A 160 -10.63 -4.85 -9.08
C GLU A 160 -9.28 -4.20 -8.84
N ILE A 161 -8.16 -4.95 -8.87
CA ILE A 161 -6.80 -4.38 -8.80
C ILE A 161 -6.58 -3.30 -9.88
N ARG A 162 -7.03 -3.55 -11.11
CA ARG A 162 -6.88 -2.58 -12.22
C ARG A 162 -7.74 -1.34 -12.00
N ARG A 163 -8.93 -1.51 -11.44
CA ARG A 163 -9.86 -0.41 -11.17
C ARG A 163 -9.35 0.47 -10.04
N VAL A 164 -8.97 -0.11 -8.91
CA VAL A 164 -8.55 0.65 -7.73
C VAL A 164 -7.22 1.37 -7.93
N ALA A 165 -6.40 0.93 -8.89
CA ALA A 165 -5.20 1.66 -9.31
C ALA A 165 -5.49 3.06 -9.87
N GLY A 166 -6.72 3.32 -10.33
CA GLY A 166 -7.17 4.65 -10.75
C GLY A 166 -7.83 5.47 -9.65
N LEU A 167 -8.09 4.90 -8.47
CA LEU A 167 -8.78 5.61 -7.39
C LEU A 167 -7.82 6.48 -6.57
N PRO A 168 -8.22 7.71 -6.21
CA PRO A 168 -7.41 8.58 -5.34
C PRO A 168 -7.08 7.93 -4.01
N GLY A 169 -5.83 8.09 -3.55
CA GLY A 169 -5.41 7.61 -2.22
C GLY A 169 -5.23 6.10 -2.09
N MET A 170 -5.48 5.31 -3.13
CA MET A 170 -5.22 3.87 -3.16
C MET A 170 -3.76 3.59 -3.52
N VAL A 171 -3.04 2.91 -2.63
CA VAL A 171 -1.57 2.76 -2.75
C VAL A 171 -1.09 1.32 -2.60
N ALA A 172 -2.01 0.44 -2.21
CA ALA A 172 -1.80 -0.99 -2.14
C ALA A 172 -3.14 -1.71 -2.39
N VAL A 173 -3.06 -3.01 -2.57
CA VAL A 173 -4.19 -3.94 -2.40
C VAL A 173 -3.79 -4.98 -1.37
N PHE A 174 -4.73 -5.67 -0.76
CA PHE A 174 -4.39 -6.77 0.14
C PHE A 174 -5.15 -8.07 -0.16
N ILE A 175 -4.51 -9.17 0.21
CA ILE A 175 -5.09 -10.51 0.28
C ILE A 175 -4.73 -11.16 1.62
N ARG A 176 -5.49 -12.16 2.04
CA ARG A 176 -5.10 -13.00 3.17
C ARG A 176 -3.95 -13.92 2.77
N PRO A 177 -3.05 -14.32 3.70
CA PRO A 177 -2.01 -15.31 3.46
C PRO A 177 -2.57 -16.74 3.39
N ASN A 178 -3.82 -16.89 2.91
CA ASN A 178 -4.55 -18.14 2.83
C ASN A 178 -5.08 -18.32 1.40
N PRO A 179 -4.96 -19.52 0.80
CA PRO A 179 -5.49 -19.78 -0.52
C PRO A 179 -7.02 -19.92 -0.53
N THR A 180 -7.68 -19.30 -1.50
CA THR A 180 -9.15 -19.34 -1.68
C THR A 180 -9.60 -20.27 -2.81
N ALA A 181 -8.73 -20.59 -3.77
CA ALA A 181 -9.04 -21.46 -4.91
C ALA A 181 -8.83 -22.94 -4.55
N GLU A 182 -9.79 -23.54 -3.84
CA GLU A 182 -9.79 -24.98 -3.51
C GLU A 182 -8.49 -25.47 -2.83
N TRP A 183 -7.95 -24.70 -1.87
CA TRP A 183 -6.67 -25.00 -1.18
C TRP A 183 -5.43 -25.03 -2.08
N ARG A 184 -5.53 -24.64 -3.37
CA ARG A 184 -4.35 -24.52 -4.24
C ARG A 184 -3.46 -23.40 -3.72
N GLN A 185 -2.17 -23.68 -3.59
CA GLN A 185 -1.19 -22.76 -3.04
C GLN A 185 -0.93 -21.58 -3.99
N PHE A 186 -0.40 -20.47 -3.48
CA PHE A 186 -0.22 -19.24 -4.27
C PHE A 186 0.73 -19.35 -5.46
N ASN A 187 1.53 -20.41 -5.54
CA ASN A 187 2.33 -20.70 -6.73
C ASN A 187 1.55 -21.32 -7.88
N ASP A 188 0.33 -21.81 -7.64
CA ASP A 188 -0.56 -22.36 -8.66
C ASP A 188 -0.94 -21.27 -9.69
N PRO A 189 -0.87 -21.56 -11.00
CA PRO A 189 -1.22 -20.59 -12.04
C PRO A 189 -2.66 -20.05 -11.97
N VAL A 190 -3.56 -20.67 -11.20
CA VAL A 190 -4.89 -20.12 -10.94
C VAL A 190 -4.83 -18.70 -10.37
N TYR A 191 -3.78 -18.32 -9.62
CA TYR A 191 -3.61 -16.97 -9.08
C TYR A 191 -2.81 -16.01 -9.97
N ASP A 192 -2.23 -16.49 -11.08
CA ASP A 192 -1.45 -15.65 -12.00
C ASP A 192 -2.20 -14.39 -12.49
N PRO A 193 -3.55 -14.36 -12.66
CA PRO A 193 -4.26 -13.13 -12.98
C PRO A 193 -4.10 -12.02 -11.93
N ILE A 194 -4.09 -12.35 -10.63
CA ILE A 194 -3.86 -11.39 -9.54
C ILE A 194 -2.43 -10.85 -9.60
N TRP A 195 -1.45 -11.74 -9.71
CA TRP A 195 -0.02 -11.37 -9.79
C TRP A 195 0.27 -10.49 -11.00
N ARG A 196 -0.34 -10.81 -12.14
CA ARG A 196 -0.23 -10.03 -13.36
C ARG A 196 -0.85 -8.65 -13.21
N ALA A 197 -2.07 -8.56 -12.68
CA ALA A 197 -2.75 -7.28 -12.50
C ALA A 197 -1.95 -6.34 -11.59
N ALA A 198 -1.43 -6.83 -10.47
CA ALA A 198 -0.59 -6.02 -9.57
C ALA A 198 0.75 -5.62 -10.22
N SER A 199 1.36 -6.52 -11.01
CA SER A 199 2.58 -6.19 -11.76
C SER A 199 2.32 -5.10 -12.82
N ASP A 200 1.20 -5.19 -13.54
CA ASP A 200 0.83 -4.27 -14.62
C ASP A 200 0.51 -2.87 -14.07
N THR A 201 -0.15 -2.78 -12.91
CA THR A 201 -0.50 -1.50 -12.26
C THR A 201 0.64 -0.94 -11.41
N GLY A 202 1.57 -1.80 -10.97
CA GLY A 202 2.64 -1.43 -10.05
C GLY A 202 2.21 -1.30 -8.58
N LEU A 203 0.96 -1.61 -8.26
CA LEU A 203 0.44 -1.66 -6.90
C LEU A 203 1.07 -2.84 -6.13
N PRO A 204 1.59 -2.61 -4.91
CA PRO A 204 1.99 -3.70 -4.03
C PRO A 204 0.79 -4.49 -3.52
N ILE A 205 0.99 -5.80 -3.31
CA ILE A 205 0.04 -6.66 -2.63
C ILE A 205 0.54 -6.88 -1.19
N GLY A 206 -0.24 -6.42 -0.22
CA GLY A 206 -0.11 -6.78 1.19
C GLY A 206 -0.72 -8.14 1.47
N LEU A 207 0.04 -9.05 2.07
CA LEU A 207 -0.48 -10.25 2.70
C LEU A 207 -0.77 -9.89 4.15
N HIS A 208 -2.05 -9.84 4.50
CA HIS A 208 -2.51 -9.44 5.83
C HIS A 208 -3.36 -10.55 6.44
N PRO A 209 -3.03 -11.06 7.64
CA PRO A 209 -3.77 -12.15 8.27
C PRO A 209 -5.18 -11.72 8.71
N PHE A 210 -5.99 -12.71 9.06
CA PHE A 210 -7.24 -12.51 9.79
C PHE A 210 -7.46 -13.67 10.75
N LEU A 211 -8.08 -13.38 11.89
CA LEU A 211 -8.14 -14.26 13.06
C LEU A 211 -9.18 -15.40 13.00
N ALA A 212 -9.90 -15.56 11.89
CA ALA A 212 -10.91 -16.62 11.75
C ALA A 212 -10.37 -17.90 11.11
N ALA A 213 -10.85 -19.06 11.57
CA ALA A 213 -10.49 -20.38 11.05
C ALA A 213 -11.34 -20.82 9.85
N ASP A 214 -11.54 -19.93 8.89
CA ASP A 214 -12.51 -20.02 7.79
C ASP A 214 -11.89 -20.20 6.40
N LEU A 215 -10.56 -20.04 6.30
CA LEU A 215 -9.76 -20.34 5.11
C LEU A 215 -8.70 -21.41 5.38
N PRO A 216 -8.22 -22.10 4.33
CA PRO A 216 -7.10 -23.02 4.41
C PRO A 216 -5.87 -22.40 5.08
N GLY A 217 -5.38 -23.03 6.15
CA GLY A 217 -4.22 -22.50 6.87
C GLY A 217 -4.04 -23.09 8.26
N ALA A 218 -3.16 -22.45 9.01
CA ALA A 218 -2.74 -22.79 10.35
C ALA A 218 -3.92 -22.86 11.33
N CYS A 219 -4.86 -21.91 11.28
CA CYS A 219 -6.05 -21.89 12.14
C CYS A 219 -6.84 -23.21 12.06
N ILE A 220 -7.16 -23.66 10.85
CA ILE A 220 -7.88 -24.92 10.60
C ILE A 220 -6.97 -26.12 10.88
N GLY A 221 -5.74 -26.09 10.37
CA GLY A 221 -4.80 -27.20 10.44
C GLY A 221 -4.44 -27.60 11.88
N MET A 222 -4.29 -26.61 12.77
CA MET A 222 -4.00 -26.82 14.18
C MET A 222 -5.24 -26.79 15.08
N ARG A 223 -6.43 -26.59 14.49
CA ARG A 223 -7.74 -26.61 15.17
C ARG A 223 -7.85 -25.59 16.30
N PHE A 224 -7.34 -24.38 16.09
CA PHE A 224 -7.42 -23.32 17.11
C PHE A 224 -8.86 -22.86 17.38
N ASN A 225 -9.77 -23.07 16.45
CA ASN A 225 -11.20 -22.85 16.62
C ASN A 225 -11.94 -23.94 17.43
N ARG A 226 -11.21 -24.83 18.09
CA ARG A 226 -11.73 -25.98 18.86
C ARG A 226 -11.09 -26.09 20.24
N LEU A 227 -10.42 -25.05 20.72
CA LEU A 227 -9.71 -25.06 22.00
C LEU A 227 -10.70 -24.95 23.18
N GLY A 228 -11.77 -24.17 23.02
CA GLY A 228 -12.79 -23.94 24.04
C GLY A 228 -12.26 -23.19 25.27
N THR A 229 -11.24 -22.34 25.09
CA THR A 229 -10.53 -21.66 26.18
C THR A 229 -10.75 -20.15 26.21
N SER A 230 -11.53 -19.60 25.28
CA SER A 230 -11.83 -18.18 25.26
C SER A 230 -12.63 -17.74 26.49
N ALA A 231 -12.23 -16.61 27.07
CA ALA A 231 -12.99 -15.93 28.11
C ALA A 231 -13.94 -14.85 27.54
N ALA A 232 -13.84 -14.55 26.24
CA ALA A 232 -14.76 -13.65 25.57
C ALA A 232 -16.14 -14.32 25.43
N PRO A 233 -17.24 -13.57 25.60
CA PRO A 233 -18.57 -14.13 25.46
C PRO A 233 -18.76 -14.67 24.03
N LEU A 234 -19.10 -15.96 23.91
CA LEU A 234 -19.57 -16.53 22.65
C LEU A 234 -20.91 -15.85 22.28
N PRO A 235 -21.22 -15.67 20.98
CA PRO A 235 -22.54 -15.20 20.57
C PRO A 235 -23.64 -16.04 21.24
N GLU A 236 -24.65 -15.40 21.81
CA GLU A 236 -25.85 -16.09 22.31
C GLU A 236 -26.51 -16.92 21.17
N GLU A 237 -27.35 -17.89 21.54
CA GLU A 237 -28.09 -18.74 20.60
C GLU A 237 -28.73 -17.91 19.47
N GLY A 238 -28.28 -18.15 18.22
CA GLY A 238 -28.76 -17.47 17.02
C GLY A 238 -27.76 -16.49 16.38
N GLY A 239 -26.61 -16.22 16.99
CA GLY A 239 -25.51 -15.48 16.36
C GLY A 239 -24.75 -16.31 15.32
N ALA A 240 -24.23 -15.67 14.28
CA ALA A 240 -23.34 -16.31 13.32
C ALA A 240 -22.03 -16.76 14.02
N ASP A 241 -21.63 -18.00 13.81
CA ASP A 241 -20.31 -18.50 14.25
C ASP A 241 -19.23 -17.83 13.40
N VAL A 242 -18.52 -16.86 13.98
CA VAL A 242 -17.39 -16.18 13.35
C VAL A 242 -16.13 -17.04 13.31
N ASN A 243 -16.19 -18.26 13.86
CA ASN A 243 -15.13 -19.27 13.83
C ASN A 243 -13.80 -18.77 14.41
N ILE A 244 -13.92 -17.92 15.43
CA ILE A 244 -12.87 -17.37 16.27
C ILE A 244 -13.12 -17.91 17.67
N ASP A 245 -12.12 -18.58 18.24
CA ASP A 245 -12.19 -19.11 19.60
C ASP A 245 -11.14 -18.39 20.45
N ASN A 246 -9.86 -18.62 20.17
CA ASN A 246 -8.76 -18.05 20.94
C ASN A 246 -7.86 -17.16 20.07
N ILE A 247 -7.99 -15.85 20.24
CA ILE A 247 -7.23 -14.84 19.48
C ILE A 247 -5.73 -14.96 19.77
N TYR A 248 -5.34 -15.22 21.03
CA TYR A 248 -3.93 -15.37 21.41
C TYR A 248 -3.23 -16.45 20.57
N PHE A 249 -3.78 -17.67 20.49
CA PHE A 249 -3.17 -18.72 19.66
C PHE A 249 -3.30 -18.44 18.16
N THR A 250 -4.37 -17.76 17.76
CA THR A 250 -4.56 -17.45 16.35
C THR A 250 -3.52 -16.44 15.86
N GLN A 251 -3.38 -15.29 16.51
CA GLN A 251 -2.37 -14.29 16.14
C GLN A 251 -0.94 -14.80 16.42
N ALA A 252 -0.66 -15.35 17.60
CA ALA A 252 0.71 -15.73 17.97
C ALA A 252 1.28 -16.93 17.21
N LEU A 253 0.42 -17.77 16.58
CA LEU A 253 0.88 -18.95 15.83
C LEU A 253 0.41 -18.95 14.38
N SER A 254 -0.86 -18.64 14.10
CA SER A 254 -1.37 -18.76 12.73
C SER A 254 -0.84 -17.67 11.82
N ASN A 255 -0.83 -16.40 12.26
CA ASN A 255 -0.30 -15.29 11.46
C ASN A 255 1.11 -15.60 10.92
N PRO A 256 2.12 -15.90 11.77
CA PRO A 256 3.46 -16.21 11.26
C PRO A 256 3.52 -17.49 10.42
N PHE A 257 2.78 -18.55 10.76
CA PHE A 257 2.86 -19.81 10.01
C PHE A 257 2.24 -19.72 8.61
N ASP A 258 1.08 -19.08 8.48
CA ASP A 258 0.45 -18.85 7.19
C ASP A 258 1.30 -17.90 6.33
N MET A 259 1.95 -16.91 6.97
CA MET A 259 2.88 -16.01 6.29
C MET A 259 4.14 -16.73 5.78
N MET A 260 4.79 -17.54 6.61
CA MET A 260 5.95 -18.36 6.22
C MET A 260 5.62 -19.29 5.05
N SER A 261 4.46 -19.95 5.11
CA SER A 261 3.97 -20.86 4.07
C SER A 261 3.73 -20.10 2.75
N SER A 262 2.98 -18.99 2.81
CA SER A 262 2.71 -18.14 1.65
C SER A 262 3.99 -17.61 1.03
N MET A 263 4.94 -17.11 1.84
CA MET A 263 6.24 -16.65 1.39
C MET A 263 7.02 -17.76 0.67
N ALA A 264 7.02 -18.99 1.21
CA ALA A 264 7.70 -20.10 0.56
C ALA A 264 7.13 -20.40 -0.83
N PHE A 265 5.81 -20.39 -1.01
CA PHE A 265 5.20 -20.60 -2.33
C PHE A 265 5.41 -19.42 -3.28
N LEU A 266 5.38 -18.18 -2.80
CA LEU A 266 5.63 -17.01 -3.64
C LEU A 266 7.10 -16.94 -4.11
N LEU A 267 8.04 -17.27 -3.23
CA LEU A 267 9.48 -17.27 -3.53
C LEU A 267 9.91 -18.56 -4.23
N ALA A 268 9.94 -19.69 -3.50
CA ALA A 268 10.46 -20.96 -3.99
C ALA A 268 9.48 -21.68 -4.95
N GLY A 269 8.19 -21.38 -4.89
CA GLY A 269 7.21 -21.82 -5.90
C GLY A 269 7.27 -21.02 -7.21
N GLY A 270 8.16 -20.04 -7.33
CA GLY A 270 8.53 -19.39 -8.59
C GLY A 270 7.60 -18.29 -9.06
N VAL A 271 6.71 -17.75 -8.21
CA VAL A 271 5.85 -16.61 -8.59
C VAL A 271 6.70 -15.38 -8.84
N CYS A 272 7.62 -15.07 -7.92
CA CYS A 272 8.57 -13.96 -8.06
C CYS A 272 9.48 -14.07 -9.28
N GLU A 273 9.73 -15.29 -9.79
CA GLU A 273 10.44 -15.53 -11.05
C GLU A 273 9.56 -15.23 -12.27
N ARG A 274 8.28 -15.64 -12.25
CA ARG A 274 7.31 -15.37 -13.33
C ARG A 274 6.94 -13.88 -13.42
N PHE A 275 6.91 -13.19 -12.28
CA PHE A 275 6.50 -11.79 -12.15
C PHE A 275 7.59 -10.99 -11.44
N PRO A 276 8.65 -10.56 -12.16
CA PRO A 276 9.81 -9.90 -11.57
C PRO A 276 9.60 -8.42 -11.18
N ASP A 277 8.41 -7.86 -11.47
CA ASP A 277 8.00 -6.50 -11.11
C ASP A 277 6.92 -6.49 -10.00
N LEU A 278 6.51 -7.66 -9.52
CA LEU A 278 5.49 -7.80 -8.48
C LEU A 278 6.06 -7.35 -7.14
N LYS A 279 5.37 -6.46 -6.43
CA LYS A 279 5.75 -6.04 -5.07
C LYS A 279 4.88 -6.75 -4.05
N LEU A 280 5.52 -7.40 -3.09
CA LEU A 280 4.84 -8.15 -2.02
C LEU A 280 5.22 -7.59 -0.65
N ILE A 281 4.23 -7.41 0.22
CA ILE A 281 4.42 -6.94 1.59
C ILE A 281 3.82 -7.98 2.53
N PHE A 282 4.56 -8.38 3.56
CA PHE A 282 4.11 -9.34 4.57
C PHE A 282 3.85 -8.59 5.88
N LEU A 283 2.61 -8.59 6.36
CA LEU A 283 2.09 -7.68 7.41
C LEU A 283 1.63 -8.45 8.66
N GLU A 284 1.61 -7.79 9.83
CA GLU A 284 1.02 -8.29 11.11
C GLU A 284 1.37 -9.76 11.48
N ALA A 285 2.62 -10.19 11.23
CA ALA A 285 3.04 -11.59 11.42
C ALA A 285 4.43 -11.74 12.05
N ASN A 286 4.91 -10.67 12.71
CA ASN A 286 6.29 -10.48 13.17
C ASN A 286 7.34 -10.58 12.05
N GLY A 287 8.40 -9.79 12.15
CA GLY A 287 9.47 -9.82 11.14
C GLY A 287 10.65 -10.72 11.52
N GLY A 288 10.80 -11.04 12.81
CA GLY A 288 12.00 -11.70 13.35
C GLY A 288 12.35 -13.08 12.80
N TRP A 289 11.36 -13.80 12.27
CA TRP A 289 11.58 -15.14 11.72
C TRP A 289 12.11 -15.13 10.29
N LEU A 290 12.09 -13.98 9.60
CA LEU A 290 12.42 -13.88 8.19
C LEU A 290 13.82 -14.41 7.86
N VAL A 291 14.84 -13.99 8.61
CA VAL A 291 16.24 -14.34 8.32
C VAL A 291 16.47 -15.86 8.36
N PRO A 292 16.20 -16.57 9.47
CA PRO A 292 16.39 -18.02 9.50
C PRO A 292 15.46 -18.76 8.52
N TRP A 293 14.31 -18.18 8.17
CA TRP A 293 13.42 -18.74 7.14
C TRP A 293 14.02 -18.66 5.75
N LEU A 294 14.55 -17.51 5.34
CA LEU A 294 15.23 -17.35 4.05
C LEU A 294 16.48 -18.23 3.95
N GLU A 295 17.27 -18.35 5.02
CA GLU A 295 18.41 -19.30 5.07
C GLU A 295 17.95 -20.74 4.81
N ARG A 296 16.84 -21.14 5.43
CA ARG A 296 16.26 -22.47 5.24
C ARG A 296 15.82 -22.68 3.80
N LEU A 297 15.10 -21.73 3.20
CA LEU A 297 14.62 -21.82 1.83
C LEU A 297 15.78 -21.88 0.83
N ASP A 298 16.80 -21.04 1.00
CA ASP A 298 18.00 -21.05 0.17
C ASP A 298 18.74 -22.39 0.24
N HIS A 299 18.96 -22.90 1.44
CA HIS A 299 19.60 -24.20 1.64
C HIS A 299 18.82 -25.33 0.96
N HIS A 300 17.49 -25.35 1.10
CA HIS A 300 16.67 -26.40 0.50
C HIS A 300 16.59 -26.27 -1.02
N ALA A 301 16.57 -25.06 -1.57
CA ALA A 301 16.64 -24.85 -3.01
C ALA A 301 17.96 -25.38 -3.60
N GLU A 302 19.08 -25.29 -2.86
CA GLU A 302 20.37 -25.86 -3.28
C GLU A 302 20.38 -27.39 -3.19
N ILE A 303 19.95 -27.96 -2.06
CA ILE A 303 19.98 -29.40 -1.81
C ILE A 303 18.94 -30.16 -2.65
N PHE A 304 17.73 -29.63 -2.78
CA PHE A 304 16.57 -30.27 -3.40
C PHE A 304 16.14 -29.57 -4.70
N SER A 305 17.11 -29.04 -5.46
CA SER A 305 16.85 -28.26 -6.69
C SER A 305 15.98 -28.97 -7.74
N TRP A 306 15.92 -30.31 -7.73
CA TRP A 306 15.06 -31.10 -8.62
C TRP A 306 13.56 -30.92 -8.36
N ASP A 307 13.16 -30.52 -7.16
CA ASP A 307 11.77 -30.27 -6.78
C ASP A 307 11.35 -28.80 -7.01
N VAL A 308 12.32 -27.92 -7.28
CA VAL A 308 12.11 -26.49 -7.63
C VAL A 308 12.88 -26.08 -8.89
N PRO A 309 12.79 -26.83 -10.01
CA PRO A 309 13.67 -26.67 -11.17
C PRO A 309 13.45 -25.37 -11.95
N TRP A 310 12.40 -24.62 -11.64
CA TRP A 310 12.09 -23.31 -12.24
C TRP A 310 12.87 -22.15 -11.62
N LEU A 311 13.47 -22.33 -10.44
CA LEU A 311 14.22 -21.25 -9.78
C LEU A 311 15.50 -20.95 -10.54
N LYS A 312 15.71 -19.67 -10.86
CA LYS A 312 16.94 -19.15 -11.48
C LYS A 312 17.85 -18.44 -10.47
N GLU A 313 17.27 -18.00 -9.35
CA GLU A 313 17.96 -17.39 -8.25
C GLU A 313 17.56 -18.05 -6.92
N ARG A 314 18.24 -17.70 -5.84
CA ARG A 314 17.90 -18.15 -4.49
C ARG A 314 16.60 -17.48 -4.02
N PRO A 315 15.74 -18.16 -3.22
CA PRO A 315 14.59 -17.53 -2.56
C PRO A 315 14.88 -16.17 -1.90
N SER A 316 16.02 -16.03 -1.20
CA SER A 316 16.44 -14.77 -0.60
C SER A 316 16.71 -13.65 -1.63
N ALA A 317 17.21 -13.98 -2.82
CA ALA A 317 17.43 -13.01 -3.89
C ALA A 317 16.10 -12.49 -4.45
N TYR A 318 15.09 -13.36 -4.56
CA TYR A 318 13.73 -12.95 -4.91
C TYR A 318 13.13 -12.02 -3.85
N PHE A 319 13.27 -12.34 -2.56
CA PHE A 319 12.84 -11.47 -1.47
C PHE A 319 13.53 -10.09 -1.56
N ARG A 320 14.87 -10.08 -1.63
CA ARG A 320 15.68 -8.86 -1.76
C ARG A 320 15.34 -8.02 -2.99
N ARG A 321 14.78 -8.62 -4.04
CA ARG A 321 14.41 -7.90 -5.26
C ARG A 321 13.11 -7.13 -5.10
N GLN A 322 12.09 -7.72 -4.48
CA GLN A 322 10.71 -7.25 -4.65
C GLN A 322 9.75 -7.53 -3.47
N CYS A 323 10.28 -7.84 -2.29
CA CYS A 323 9.47 -8.09 -1.10
C CYS A 323 9.85 -7.19 0.09
N TRP A 324 8.89 -6.92 0.97
CA TRP A 324 9.06 -6.20 2.23
C TRP A 324 8.39 -6.96 3.38
N ILE A 325 8.94 -6.82 4.58
CA ILE A 325 8.39 -7.39 5.81
C ILE A 325 8.06 -6.26 6.77
N SER A 326 6.88 -6.32 7.40
CA SER A 326 6.50 -5.41 8.47
C SER A 326 7.08 -5.86 9.81
N PHE A 327 7.32 -4.90 10.68
CA PHE A 327 7.67 -5.10 12.08
C PHE A 327 6.78 -4.23 12.95
N ASP A 328 6.34 -4.78 14.08
CA ASP A 328 5.81 -3.95 15.16
C ASP A 328 6.96 -3.23 15.86
N ALA A 329 6.67 -2.05 16.42
CA ALA A 329 7.70 -1.18 17.00
C ALA A 329 8.46 -1.82 18.17
N ASP A 330 7.87 -2.78 18.87
CA ASP A 330 8.42 -3.45 20.05
C ASP A 330 9.24 -4.73 19.72
N GLU A 331 9.35 -5.10 18.44
CA GLU A 331 10.07 -6.30 18.04
C GLU A 331 11.59 -6.17 18.16
N SER A 332 12.15 -6.73 19.23
CA SER A 332 13.61 -6.73 19.50
C SER A 332 14.51 -7.32 18.40
N THR A 333 13.96 -8.09 17.46
CA THR A 333 14.71 -8.72 16.36
C THR A 333 14.85 -7.82 15.13
N LEU A 334 14.22 -6.64 15.12
CA LEU A 334 14.27 -5.68 14.02
C LEU A 334 15.71 -5.33 13.64
N ALA A 335 16.53 -4.93 14.61
CA ALA A 335 17.91 -4.53 14.35
C ALA A 335 18.77 -5.70 13.81
N PHE A 336 18.51 -6.93 14.26
CA PHE A 336 19.16 -8.13 13.72
C PHE A 336 18.79 -8.34 12.25
N THR A 337 17.50 -8.25 11.92
CA THR A 337 16.98 -8.44 10.55
C THR A 337 17.46 -7.32 9.61
N ALA A 338 17.48 -6.08 10.08
CA ALA A 338 17.95 -4.91 9.34
C ALA A 338 19.45 -4.99 8.96
N ASN A 339 20.26 -5.69 9.76
CA ASN A 339 21.68 -5.91 9.50
C ASN A 339 21.97 -7.19 8.71
N SER A 340 20.97 -8.06 8.51
CA SER A 340 21.13 -9.27 7.71
C SER A 340 21.22 -8.92 6.22
N PRO A 341 22.18 -9.49 5.46
CA PRO A 341 22.25 -9.29 4.01
C PRO A 341 21.08 -9.93 3.25
N LEU A 342 20.31 -10.82 3.89
CA LEU A 342 19.15 -11.47 3.29
C LEU A 342 17.90 -10.58 3.30
N CYS A 343 17.81 -9.64 4.25
CA CYS A 343 16.71 -8.69 4.35
C CYS A 343 17.21 -7.27 4.09
N GLY A 344 18.08 -6.74 4.95
CA GLY A 344 18.53 -5.35 4.92
C GLY A 344 17.46 -4.39 5.42
N ALA A 345 17.89 -3.23 5.91
CA ALA A 345 16.98 -2.17 6.37
C ALA A 345 16.10 -1.60 5.24
N ASP A 346 16.49 -1.73 3.97
CA ASP A 346 15.73 -1.29 2.79
C ASP A 346 14.52 -2.18 2.44
N ARG A 347 14.31 -3.27 3.18
CA ARG A 347 13.17 -4.21 3.00
C ARG A 347 12.30 -4.34 4.24
N ILE A 348 12.48 -3.44 5.20
CA ILE A 348 11.71 -3.40 6.44
C ILE A 348 10.80 -2.17 6.40
N ILE A 349 9.51 -2.38 6.63
CA ILE A 349 8.56 -1.34 6.98
C ILE A 349 8.07 -1.58 8.41
N TRP A 350 7.33 -0.64 8.99
CA TRP A 350 6.80 -0.80 10.34
C TRP A 350 5.30 -0.55 10.40
N ALA A 351 4.68 -1.14 11.42
CA ALA A 351 3.26 -1.09 11.71
C ALA A 351 3.01 -0.37 13.03
N SER A 352 2.00 0.51 13.06
CA SER A 352 1.41 0.96 14.32
C SER A 352 0.30 0.04 14.81
N ASP A 353 -0.34 -0.68 13.88
CA ASP A 353 -1.55 -1.49 14.07
C ASP A 353 -2.74 -0.72 14.68
N TYR A 354 -2.65 0.61 14.78
CA TYR A 354 -3.70 1.42 15.38
C TYR A 354 -4.98 1.33 14.52
N PRO A 355 -6.18 1.11 15.10
CA PRO A 355 -6.54 1.28 16.52
C PRO A 355 -6.69 -0.03 17.32
N HIS A 356 -6.08 -1.14 16.87
CA HIS A 356 -6.25 -2.45 17.49
C HIS A 356 -5.83 -2.47 18.98
N PRO A 357 -6.41 -3.38 19.79
CA PRO A 357 -6.23 -3.38 21.25
C PRO A 357 -4.78 -3.60 21.71
N ASP A 358 -3.94 -4.16 20.87
CA ASP A 358 -2.51 -4.40 21.03
C ASP A 358 -1.63 -3.26 20.52
N ALA A 359 -2.19 -2.33 19.73
CA ALA A 359 -1.49 -1.13 19.32
C ALA A 359 -1.14 -0.22 20.51
N LYS A 360 0.07 0.34 20.48
CA LYS A 360 0.52 1.34 21.44
C LYS A 360 0.08 2.72 21.00
N TYR A 361 -0.73 3.40 21.80
CA TYR A 361 -1.09 4.79 21.54
C TYR A 361 -1.36 5.58 22.82
N PRO A 362 -0.78 6.78 23.00
CA PRO A 362 0.30 7.36 22.18
C PRO A 362 1.67 6.74 22.53
N GLY A 363 2.67 7.00 21.70
CA GLY A 363 4.09 6.71 21.94
C GLY A 363 4.71 5.66 21.03
N VAL A 364 4.05 5.23 19.95
CA VAL A 364 4.56 4.16 19.08
C VAL A 364 5.81 4.60 18.30
N THR A 365 5.87 5.86 17.85
CA THR A 365 7.04 6.36 17.12
C THR A 365 8.27 6.50 18.00
N ALA A 366 8.08 6.79 19.30
CA ALA A 366 9.15 6.81 20.28
C ALA A 366 9.69 5.41 20.55
N GLU A 367 8.81 4.40 20.63
CA GLU A 367 9.19 3.00 20.75
C GLU A 367 9.97 2.51 19.53
N LEU A 368 9.49 2.82 18.32
CA LEU A 368 10.23 2.50 17.10
C LEU A 368 11.61 3.18 17.08
N ALA A 369 11.68 4.46 17.46
CA ALA A 369 12.93 5.20 17.50
C ALA A 369 13.96 4.57 18.46
N GLU A 370 13.50 4.01 19.58
CA GLU A 370 14.32 3.24 20.53
C GLU A 370 14.77 1.91 19.89
N ALA A 371 13.85 1.16 19.27
CA ALA A 371 14.15 -0.13 18.63
C ALA A 371 15.21 -0.02 17.50
N ILE A 372 15.26 1.12 16.80
CA ILE A 372 16.21 1.36 15.71
C ILE A 372 17.43 2.20 16.11
N GLU A 373 17.56 2.62 17.38
CA GLU A 373 18.62 3.55 17.82
C GLU A 373 20.02 3.03 17.48
N GLY A 374 20.24 1.71 17.63
CA GLY A 374 21.52 1.05 17.37
C GLY A 374 21.90 0.91 15.88
N LEU A 375 20.99 1.23 14.96
CA LEU A 375 21.24 1.17 13.51
C LEU A 375 21.90 2.45 12.98
N THR A 376 22.48 2.40 11.78
CA THR A 376 23.01 3.61 11.12
C THR A 376 21.89 4.59 10.81
N LYS A 377 22.21 5.90 10.70
CA LYS A 377 21.19 6.93 10.39
C LYS A 377 20.45 6.69 9.08
N GLN A 378 21.12 6.10 8.09
CA GLN A 378 20.47 5.71 6.83
C GLN A 378 19.46 4.58 7.07
N GLN A 379 19.85 3.51 7.77
CA GLN A 379 18.93 2.41 8.10
C GLN A 379 17.73 2.90 8.92
N GLN A 380 17.96 3.77 9.91
CA GLN A 380 16.87 4.36 10.70
C GLN A 380 15.87 5.12 9.82
N THR A 381 16.36 5.89 8.85
CA THR A 381 15.50 6.69 7.95
C THR A 381 14.71 5.81 6.97
N LEU A 382 15.35 4.75 6.44
CA LEU A 382 14.70 3.73 5.62
C LEU A 382 13.53 3.07 6.35
N ILE A 383 13.79 2.57 7.57
CA ILE A 383 12.81 1.83 8.36
C ILE A 383 11.68 2.74 8.84
N ALA A 384 12.01 3.95 9.34
CA ALA A 384 11.00 4.86 9.85
C ALA A 384 10.01 5.34 8.77
N GLY A 385 10.43 5.44 7.50
CA GLY A 385 9.48 5.81 6.47
C GLY A 385 9.96 5.76 5.03
N GLU A 386 11.25 5.91 4.70
CA GLU A 386 11.69 5.99 3.30
C GLU A 386 11.34 4.74 2.45
N ASN A 387 11.23 3.56 3.07
CA ASN A 387 10.77 2.35 2.38
C ASN A 387 9.27 2.36 2.03
N ALA A 388 8.49 3.16 2.76
CA ALA A 388 7.03 3.23 2.66
C ALA A 388 6.54 4.56 2.10
N VAL A 389 7.44 5.45 1.65
CA VAL A 389 7.07 6.78 1.13
C VAL A 389 6.01 6.64 0.05
N VAL A 390 4.84 7.16 0.36
CA VAL A 390 3.67 7.11 -0.51
C VAL A 390 3.61 8.33 -1.41
N LEU A 391 3.86 9.51 -0.84
CA LEU A 391 4.05 10.77 -1.55
C LEU A 391 5.27 11.49 -0.98
N GLU A 392 6.16 11.95 -1.86
CA GLU A 392 7.25 12.84 -1.48
C GLU A 392 6.78 14.29 -1.47
N ASP A 393 7.16 15.03 -0.43
CA ASP A 393 7.00 16.48 -0.38
C ASP A 393 8.12 17.14 -1.20
N GLY A 394 7.76 17.99 -2.18
CA GLY A 394 8.71 18.81 -2.92
C GLY A 394 8.46 18.89 -4.42
N ASP A 395 9.37 19.58 -5.12
CA ASP A 395 9.27 19.75 -6.58
C ASP A 395 9.40 18.40 -7.31
N PRO A 396 8.64 18.18 -8.39
CA PRO A 396 8.78 17.01 -9.24
C PRO A 396 10.24 16.77 -9.65
N TYR A 397 10.61 15.51 -9.82
CA TYR A 397 11.96 15.14 -10.23
C TYR A 397 11.94 13.91 -11.14
N VAL A 398 13.00 13.74 -11.93
CA VAL A 398 13.18 12.57 -12.78
C VAL A 398 14.13 11.60 -12.09
N VAL A 399 13.86 10.30 -12.23
CA VAL A 399 14.71 9.24 -11.68
C VAL A 399 15.32 8.43 -12.81
N ALA A 400 16.62 8.13 -12.69
CA ALA A 400 17.31 7.18 -13.54
C ALA A 400 17.75 5.94 -12.75
N ASN A 401 17.97 4.83 -13.44
CA ASN A 401 18.66 3.65 -12.96
C ASN A 401 20.16 3.85 -13.21
N ALA A 402 20.96 4.02 -12.15
CA ALA A 402 22.40 4.13 -12.22
C ALA A 402 23.05 2.76 -11.99
N CYS A 403 23.93 2.32 -12.90
CA CYS A 403 24.64 1.07 -12.72
C CYS A 403 25.59 1.17 -11.52
N SER A 404 25.44 0.27 -10.54
CA SER A 404 26.24 0.27 -9.31
C SER A 404 27.75 0.09 -9.58
N GLY A 405 28.12 -0.58 -10.68
CA GLY A 405 29.51 -0.85 -11.01
C GLY A 405 30.23 0.28 -11.76
N CYS A 406 29.54 1.08 -12.58
CA CYS A 406 30.19 2.09 -13.43
C CYS A 406 29.50 3.46 -13.48
N GLY A 407 28.40 3.63 -12.74
CA GLY A 407 27.64 4.87 -12.64
C GLY A 407 26.87 5.27 -13.90
N ALA A 408 26.84 4.44 -14.95
CA ALA A 408 26.06 4.73 -16.16
C ALA A 408 24.56 4.82 -15.85
N THR A 409 23.90 5.88 -16.29
CA THR A 409 22.48 6.16 -16.00
C THR A 409 21.59 5.79 -17.18
N TYR A 410 20.44 5.19 -16.88
CA TYR A 410 19.42 4.80 -17.86
C TYR A 410 18.04 5.14 -17.30
N PHE A 411 17.22 5.87 -18.05
CA PHE A 411 15.87 6.27 -17.59
C PHE A 411 14.85 5.12 -17.68
N GLU A 412 15.11 4.13 -18.52
CA GLU A 412 14.34 2.89 -18.58
C GLU A 412 14.99 1.79 -17.72
N ARG A 413 14.19 0.79 -17.33
CA ARG A 413 14.71 -0.42 -16.69
C ARG A 413 15.66 -1.17 -17.64
N ARG A 414 16.73 -1.73 -17.10
CA ARG A 414 17.72 -2.52 -17.86
C ARG A 414 18.07 -3.79 -17.08
N ASN A 415 18.19 -4.91 -17.79
CA ASN A 415 18.63 -6.17 -17.21
C ASN A 415 20.17 -6.28 -17.11
N ALA A 416 20.90 -5.46 -17.88
CA ALA A 416 22.35 -5.37 -17.83
C ALA A 416 22.81 -3.98 -18.28
N CYS A 417 23.91 -3.51 -17.70
CA CYS A 417 24.51 -2.23 -18.05
C CYS A 417 25.18 -2.32 -19.42
N ALA A 418 24.77 -1.47 -20.37
CA ALA A 418 25.38 -1.43 -21.71
C ALA A 418 26.85 -0.97 -21.68
N ARG A 419 27.31 -0.36 -20.57
CA ARG A 419 28.69 0.12 -20.41
C ARG A 419 29.63 -0.93 -19.82
N CYS A 420 29.20 -1.67 -18.80
CA CYS A 420 30.07 -2.62 -18.07
C CYS A 420 29.50 -4.03 -17.92
N PHE A 421 28.32 -4.30 -18.47
CA PHE A 421 27.59 -5.57 -18.38
C PHE A 421 27.18 -6.00 -16.96
N GLY A 422 27.40 -5.17 -15.95
CA GLY A 422 26.89 -5.41 -14.59
C GLY A 422 25.35 -5.42 -14.56
N ALA A 423 24.78 -6.29 -13.73
CA ALA A 423 23.32 -6.46 -13.59
C ALA A 423 22.72 -5.63 -12.44
N SER A 424 23.56 -5.00 -11.61
CA SER A 424 23.12 -4.21 -10.45
C SER A 424 22.91 -2.74 -10.81
N PHE A 425 21.78 -2.20 -10.38
CA PHE A 425 21.39 -0.80 -10.54
C PHE A 425 20.79 -0.23 -9.25
N GLU A 426 21.01 1.06 -9.03
CA GLU A 426 20.37 1.86 -7.98
C GLU A 426 19.49 2.95 -8.59
N ARG A 427 18.40 3.34 -7.91
CA ARG A 427 17.59 4.49 -8.31
C ARG A 427 18.32 5.78 -7.92
N ARG A 428 18.45 6.70 -8.87
CA ARG A 428 19.12 7.99 -8.67
C ARG A 428 18.22 9.13 -9.10
N ARG A 429 17.90 10.03 -8.17
CA ARG A 429 17.28 11.32 -8.46
C ARG A 429 18.23 12.15 -9.34
N MET A 430 17.70 12.63 -10.45
CA MET A 430 18.42 13.46 -11.41
C MET A 430 18.19 14.94 -11.12
N ALA A 431 19.08 15.80 -11.60
CA ALA A 431 18.89 17.24 -11.47
C ALA A 431 17.61 17.69 -12.19
N SER A 432 16.88 18.61 -11.55
CA SER A 432 15.77 19.32 -12.19
C SER A 432 16.26 20.38 -13.17
N THR A 433 17.54 20.71 -13.19
CA THR A 433 18.14 21.68 -14.11
C THR A 433 19.05 21.02 -15.15
N GLY A 434 19.20 21.69 -16.30
CA GLY A 434 20.10 21.24 -17.35
C GLY A 434 20.22 22.26 -18.47
N THR A 435 20.82 21.83 -19.58
CA THR A 435 20.99 22.65 -20.78
C THR A 435 20.53 21.94 -22.05
N VAL A 436 19.97 22.70 -22.99
CA VAL A 436 19.55 22.18 -24.29
C VAL A 436 20.76 21.80 -25.14
N ARG A 437 20.96 20.51 -25.41
CA ARG A 437 22.07 19.99 -26.21
C ARG A 437 21.76 19.92 -27.70
N SER A 438 20.54 19.58 -28.05
CA SER A 438 20.03 19.61 -29.43
C SER A 438 18.51 19.72 -29.40
N TYR A 439 17.90 20.26 -30.45
CA TYR A 439 16.45 20.34 -30.55
C TYR A 439 15.95 20.21 -31.99
N THR A 440 14.66 19.93 -32.13
CA THR A 440 13.92 19.95 -33.39
C THR A 440 12.53 20.49 -33.12
N ILE A 441 12.05 21.33 -34.03
CA ILE A 441 10.68 21.85 -33.99
C ILE A 441 9.82 20.94 -34.85
N VAL A 442 8.84 20.30 -34.24
CA VAL A 442 7.99 19.29 -34.87
C VAL A 442 6.71 19.97 -35.33
N TYR A 443 6.49 20.01 -36.65
CA TYR A 443 5.29 20.60 -37.27
C TYR A 443 4.27 19.55 -37.74
N ARG A 444 4.58 18.27 -37.61
CA ARG A 444 3.72 17.16 -38.03
C ARG A 444 3.79 16.03 -37.00
N ALA A 445 2.64 15.64 -36.47
CA ALA A 445 2.50 14.57 -35.50
C ALA A 445 1.19 13.81 -35.73
N ALA A 446 0.90 12.81 -34.89
CA ALA A 446 -0.37 12.08 -34.91
C ALA A 446 -1.57 13.03 -34.62
N PRO A 447 -2.81 12.69 -35.03
CA PRO A 447 -3.97 13.58 -34.97
C PRO A 447 -4.28 14.24 -33.62
N GLU A 448 -3.86 13.63 -32.51
CA GLU A 448 -4.12 14.10 -31.15
C GLU A 448 -2.95 14.88 -30.53
N VAL A 449 -1.81 14.96 -31.23
CA VAL A 449 -0.62 15.66 -30.75
C VAL A 449 -0.60 17.08 -31.31
N HIS A 450 -0.74 18.06 -30.41
CA HIS A 450 -0.67 19.47 -30.76
C HIS A 450 0.71 19.85 -31.31
N VAL A 451 0.73 20.45 -32.50
CA VAL A 451 1.93 20.97 -33.18
C VAL A 451 1.72 22.45 -33.54
N PRO A 452 2.78 23.26 -33.63
CA PRO A 452 4.18 22.90 -33.44
C PRO A 452 4.63 22.78 -31.97
N PHE A 453 5.64 21.95 -31.71
CA PHE A 453 6.30 21.86 -30.40
C PHE A 453 7.81 21.62 -30.54
N VAL A 454 8.58 21.93 -29.49
CA VAL A 454 10.03 21.75 -29.44
C VAL A 454 10.37 20.42 -28.75
N SER A 455 10.91 19.46 -29.49
CA SER A 455 11.51 18.25 -28.95
C SER A 455 13.01 18.46 -28.78
N ALA A 456 13.56 18.24 -27.59
CA ALA A 456 14.96 18.48 -27.30
C ALA A 456 15.64 17.29 -26.61
N ILE A 457 16.96 17.27 -26.72
CA ILE A 457 17.85 16.50 -25.87
C ILE A 457 18.41 17.48 -24.83
N VAL A 458 18.14 17.22 -23.56
CA VAL A 458 18.59 18.01 -22.41
C VAL A 458 19.72 17.26 -21.72
N GLU A 459 20.85 17.94 -21.53
CA GLU A 459 21.96 17.46 -20.71
C GLU A 459 21.78 18.01 -19.29
N LEU A 460 21.57 17.10 -18.33
CA LEU A 460 21.23 17.46 -16.95
C LEU A 460 22.46 17.83 -16.14
N ASP A 461 22.29 18.77 -15.21
CA ASP A 461 23.35 19.13 -14.28
C ASP A 461 23.73 17.91 -13.42
N GLY A 462 25.03 17.71 -13.18
CA GLY A 462 25.52 16.50 -12.49
C GLY A 462 25.51 15.23 -13.35
N GLY A 463 25.09 15.30 -14.62
CA GLY A 463 25.22 14.25 -15.62
C GLY A 463 23.91 13.52 -15.93
N GLY A 464 23.86 12.93 -17.12
CA GLY A 464 22.66 12.30 -17.68
C GLY A 464 22.10 13.10 -18.86
N VAL A 465 21.49 12.38 -19.81
CA VAL A 465 20.94 12.97 -21.03
C VAL A 465 19.53 12.45 -21.24
N LEU A 466 18.57 13.36 -21.35
CA LEU A 466 17.15 13.04 -21.42
C LEU A 466 16.53 13.67 -22.67
N LYS A 467 15.68 12.92 -23.37
CA LYS A 467 14.82 13.49 -24.41
C LYS A 467 13.56 14.03 -23.75
N ALA A 468 13.25 15.30 -23.97
CA ALA A 468 12.08 15.96 -23.40
C ALA A 468 11.57 17.08 -24.31
N ASN A 469 10.33 17.51 -24.11
CA ASN A 469 9.82 18.70 -24.78
C ASN A 469 10.26 19.96 -24.03
N ILE A 470 10.60 21.02 -24.76
CA ILE A 470 10.76 22.35 -24.17
C ILE A 470 9.39 23.02 -24.10
N ARG A 471 9.00 23.45 -22.91
CA ARG A 471 7.71 24.09 -22.58
C ARG A 471 7.91 25.59 -22.35
N ASP A 472 6.80 26.31 -22.29
CA ASP A 472 6.74 27.76 -22.02
C ASP A 472 7.64 28.59 -22.95
N VAL A 473 7.72 28.15 -24.21
CA VAL A 473 8.52 28.79 -25.24
C VAL A 473 7.79 28.70 -26.57
N GLU A 474 7.93 29.75 -27.38
CA GLU A 474 7.41 29.73 -28.74
C GLU A 474 8.22 28.75 -29.59
N PRO A 475 7.58 27.82 -30.34
CA PRO A 475 8.26 26.81 -31.13
C PRO A 475 8.78 27.40 -32.46
N VAL A 476 9.69 28.36 -32.35
CA VAL A 476 10.40 29.02 -33.46
C VAL A 476 11.92 28.97 -33.23
N PRO A 477 12.75 28.88 -34.28
CA PRO A 477 14.21 28.73 -34.12
C PRO A 477 14.87 29.84 -33.30
N GLU A 478 14.34 31.06 -33.34
CA GLU A 478 14.86 32.23 -32.64
C GLU A 478 14.68 32.15 -31.11
N ALA A 479 13.70 31.38 -30.66
CA ALA A 479 13.36 31.24 -29.25
C ALA A 479 14.16 30.13 -28.53
N ILE A 480 14.85 29.25 -29.28
CA ILE A 480 15.61 28.12 -28.73
C ILE A 480 17.07 28.17 -29.17
N ARG A 481 17.97 28.17 -28.20
CA ARG A 481 19.42 28.11 -28.44
C ARG A 481 20.05 26.87 -27.80
N LEU A 482 21.08 26.34 -28.45
CA LEU A 482 21.95 25.33 -27.83
C LEU A 482 22.62 25.94 -26.59
N GLY A 483 22.76 25.14 -25.53
CA GLY A 483 23.25 25.59 -24.23
C GLY A 483 22.26 26.48 -23.46
N MET A 484 20.98 26.58 -23.88
CA MET A 484 19.96 27.28 -23.11
C MET A 484 19.74 26.57 -21.77
N PRO A 485 19.84 27.27 -20.63
CA PRO A 485 19.52 26.68 -19.34
C PRO A 485 18.02 26.45 -19.22
N VAL A 486 17.65 25.30 -18.67
CA VAL A 486 16.27 24.88 -18.51
C VAL A 486 16.04 24.24 -17.14
N VAL A 487 14.79 24.29 -16.68
CA VAL A 487 14.33 23.67 -15.43
C VAL A 487 13.16 22.74 -15.72
N LEU A 488 13.12 21.61 -15.02
CA LEU A 488 12.07 20.61 -15.11
C LEU A 488 10.73 21.26 -14.76
N THR A 489 9.72 20.91 -15.53
CA THR A 489 8.33 21.29 -15.29
C THR A 489 7.43 20.08 -15.54
N THR A 490 6.24 20.10 -14.97
CA THR A 490 5.18 19.11 -15.23
C THR A 490 3.99 19.78 -15.89
N PHE A 491 3.22 19.01 -16.65
CA PHE A 491 2.00 19.48 -17.31
C PHE A 491 1.04 18.32 -17.53
N VAL A 492 -0.25 18.65 -17.61
CA VAL A 492 -1.29 17.68 -17.96
C VAL A 492 -1.17 17.37 -19.46
N ALA A 493 -0.85 16.12 -19.79
CA ALA A 493 -0.74 15.65 -21.16
C ALA A 493 -2.10 15.23 -21.76
N GLY A 494 -3.06 14.89 -20.90
CA GLY A 494 -4.41 14.54 -21.25
C GLY A 494 -5.23 14.26 -20.00
N THR A 495 -6.54 14.22 -20.16
CA THR A 495 -7.49 13.83 -19.12
C THR A 495 -8.36 12.73 -19.70
N ASP A 496 -8.53 11.63 -18.98
CA ASP A 496 -9.41 10.55 -19.41
C ASP A 496 -10.89 10.88 -19.18
N ASP A 497 -11.77 9.96 -19.60
CA ASP A 497 -13.23 10.12 -19.51
C ASP A 497 -13.74 10.23 -18.06
N ASP A 498 -12.93 9.82 -17.09
CA ASP A 498 -13.23 9.86 -15.66
C ASP A 498 -12.68 11.14 -14.98
N GLY A 499 -12.07 12.05 -15.75
CA GLY A 499 -11.51 13.29 -15.24
C GLY A 499 -10.10 13.14 -14.65
N THR A 500 -9.43 12.00 -14.86
CA THR A 500 -8.09 11.75 -14.33
C THR A 500 -7.03 12.35 -15.26
N GLU A 501 -6.23 13.27 -14.72
CA GLU A 501 -5.17 13.94 -15.46
C GLU A 501 -3.89 13.08 -15.55
N ALA A 502 -3.47 12.76 -16.77
CA ALA A 502 -2.16 12.19 -17.04
C ALA A 502 -1.08 13.29 -16.96
N VAL A 503 -0.28 13.30 -15.91
CA VAL A 503 0.82 14.26 -15.74
C VAL A 503 2.06 13.79 -16.51
N ALA A 504 2.51 14.58 -17.47
CA ALA A 504 3.80 14.42 -18.14
C ALA A 504 4.81 15.46 -17.62
N PHE A 505 6.07 15.28 -18.03
CA PHE A 505 7.14 16.22 -17.72
C PHE A 505 7.75 16.82 -18.99
N GLY A 506 8.33 18.01 -18.83
CA GLY A 506 9.10 18.72 -19.84
C GLY A 506 10.11 19.63 -19.18
N TYR A 507 10.73 20.51 -19.95
CA TYR A 507 11.68 21.49 -19.41
C TYR A 507 11.31 22.89 -19.91
N SER A 508 11.28 23.87 -19.03
CA SER A 508 11.03 25.28 -19.39
C SER A 508 12.32 26.09 -19.32
N PRO A 509 12.49 27.15 -20.12
CA PRO A 509 13.64 28.06 -19.99
C PRO A 509 13.81 28.55 -18.55
N ALA A 510 15.02 28.42 -18.01
CA ALA A 510 15.31 28.94 -16.68
C ALA A 510 15.25 30.47 -16.72
N ARG A 511 14.32 31.08 -15.99
CA ARG A 511 14.20 32.55 -15.93
C ARG A 511 15.48 33.13 -15.34
N THR A 512 16.06 34.13 -16.01
CA THR A 512 17.20 34.85 -15.43
C THR A 512 16.70 35.73 -14.28
N ALA A 513 17.51 35.92 -13.23
CA ALA A 513 17.18 36.74 -12.06
C ALA A 513 16.83 38.22 -12.38
N ARG A 514 16.93 38.65 -13.66
CA ARG A 514 16.55 39.99 -14.12
C ARG A 514 15.11 40.11 -14.62
N GLU A 515 14.38 39.01 -14.81
CA GLU A 515 13.03 39.00 -15.40
C GLU A 515 11.91 38.63 -14.41
N ALA A 516 12.26 38.30 -13.15
CA ALA A 516 11.29 38.08 -12.09
C ALA A 516 10.83 39.43 -11.49
N GLY A 517 9.77 40.00 -12.05
CA GLY A 517 8.92 40.96 -11.33
C GLY A 517 8.26 40.30 -10.09
N PRO A 518 7.71 41.08 -9.15
CA PRO A 518 7.40 40.62 -7.78
C PRO A 518 6.26 39.60 -7.63
N GLU A 519 5.75 39.01 -8.70
CA GLU A 519 4.58 38.10 -8.67
C GLU A 519 4.88 36.64 -9.06
N GLY A 520 6.16 36.23 -9.09
CA GLY A 520 6.59 34.92 -9.61
C GLY A 520 6.80 33.79 -8.59
N VAL A 521 6.24 33.86 -7.38
CA VAL A 521 6.27 32.74 -6.42
C VAL A 521 4.84 32.37 -6.07
N ALA A 522 4.20 31.59 -6.94
CA ALA A 522 3.00 30.86 -6.59
C ALA A 522 3.42 29.45 -6.18
N SER A 523 3.47 29.24 -4.86
CA SER A 523 3.41 27.92 -4.24
C SER A 523 2.18 27.19 -4.75
N GLY A 524 2.37 26.05 -5.43
CA GLY A 524 1.29 25.12 -5.75
C GLY A 524 0.81 24.38 -4.50
N ALA A 525 0.19 25.09 -3.57
CA ALA A 525 -0.64 24.52 -2.51
C ALA A 525 -2.11 24.63 -2.93
N ARG A 526 -2.83 23.50 -2.85
CA ARG A 526 -4.20 23.24 -3.33
C ARG A 526 -5.26 24.24 -2.85
N ALA A 527 -6.35 24.35 -3.62
CA ALA A 527 -7.68 24.73 -3.10
C ALA A 527 -8.81 24.20 -4.01
N PRO A 528 -10.04 24.03 -3.47
CA PRO A 528 -11.05 23.04 -3.89
C PRO A 528 -11.93 23.51 -5.05
N VAL A 529 -12.49 22.56 -5.79
CA VAL A 529 -13.53 22.84 -6.79
C VAL A 529 -14.83 23.19 -6.07
N ALA A 530 -15.22 24.46 -6.21
CA ALA A 530 -16.54 24.94 -5.85
C ALA A 530 -17.59 24.40 -6.83
N GLN A 531 -18.69 23.89 -6.28
CA GLN A 531 -19.95 23.75 -6.99
C GLN A 531 -20.42 25.13 -7.47
N GLU A 532 -20.83 25.24 -8.73
CA GLU A 532 -21.88 26.19 -9.06
C GLU A 532 -22.81 25.70 -10.18
N GLN A 533 -24.06 26.10 -9.97
CA GLN A 533 -25.27 25.76 -10.67
C GLN A 533 -25.31 26.39 -12.07
N GLY A 534 -26.02 25.76 -12.99
CA GLY A 534 -26.36 26.34 -14.28
C GLY A 534 -27.66 25.74 -14.81
N ASN A 535 -28.77 26.32 -14.37
CA ASN A 535 -30.07 26.18 -15.01
C ASN A 535 -30.13 27.08 -16.27
N ASP A 536 -31.03 26.73 -17.18
CA ASP A 536 -31.51 27.46 -18.38
C ASP A 536 -30.75 27.26 -19.71
N GLY A 537 -31.41 26.47 -20.57
CA GLY A 537 -31.15 26.24 -21.99
C GLY A 537 -32.11 25.19 -22.53
#